data_AF-A0A0L8FL56-F1
#
_entry.id   AF-A0A0L8FL56-F1
#
_cell.length_a   1.000
_cell.length_b   1.000
_cell.length_c   1.000
_cell.angle_alpha   90.00
_cell.angle_beta   90.00
_cell.angle_gamma   90.00
#
_symmetry.space_group_name_H-M   'P 1'
#
loop_
_entity.id
_entity.type
_entity.pdbx_description
1 polymer ?
#
loop_
_entity_poly.entity_id
_entity_poly.type
_entity_poly.pdbx_seq_one_letter_code
_entity_poly.pdbx_strand_id
1 'polypeptide(L)'
;MFVPLLLGWIIFAFVVLQIFPQLNLCWLVVEHLIIEFGILKEKYREVLNAESSKQFSNEWMQRNEMIMYYCTKHAEMCSLLDETDKPLQHNTSSLILNMILGLCTLFYGFVNDFLENIELLFVCVLPIILSLIAGWVLYRGMKLHQNIHDIVEDLYAMNFKGLSTETRMKLTLFLDRLNTTPSGISVGGFFVIKPSSVLTIFGSLFTYVIVVLQTKRPADSSSS
;
A
#
# COMPACT_ATOMS: atom_id res chain seq x y z
N MET A 1 -28.23 4.50 29.55
CA MET A 1 -26.85 4.18 29.12
C MET A 1 -26.65 4.22 27.60
N PHE A 2 -27.70 4.46 26.80
CA PHE A 2 -27.68 4.52 25.32
C PHE A 2 -27.09 5.81 24.72
N VAL A 3 -27.32 6.96 25.35
CA VAL A 3 -26.92 8.28 24.82
C VAL A 3 -25.40 8.45 24.61
N PRO A 4 -24.51 7.99 25.51
CA PRO A 4 -23.07 8.12 25.32
C PRO A 4 -22.52 7.31 24.14
N LEU A 5 -23.06 6.10 23.92
CA LEU A 5 -22.67 5.23 22.81
C LEU A 5 -23.06 5.85 21.47
N LEU A 6 -24.31 6.31 21.36
CA LEU A 6 -24.82 6.91 20.13
C LEU A 6 -24.07 8.22 19.77
N LEU A 7 -23.73 9.03 20.76
CA LEU A 7 -22.92 10.24 20.56
C LEU A 7 -21.50 9.90 20.08
N GLY A 8 -20.88 8.87 20.66
CA GLY A 8 -19.57 8.38 20.21
C GLY A 8 -19.57 7.96 18.74
N TRP A 9 -20.62 7.26 18.30
CA TRP A 9 -20.76 6.83 16.90
C TRP A 9 -21.03 7.98 15.93
N ILE A 10 -21.82 8.99 16.32
CA ILE A 10 -22.04 10.18 15.50
C ILE A 10 -20.73 10.94 15.31
N ILE A 11 -19.95 11.11 16.38
CA ILE A 11 -18.63 11.76 16.30
C ILE A 11 -17.71 10.95 15.40
N PHE A 12 -17.69 9.62 15.54
CA PHE A 12 -16.87 8.74 14.71
C PHE A 12 -17.27 8.81 13.23
N ALA A 13 -18.57 8.74 12.91
CA ALA A 13 -19.08 8.86 11.55
C ALA A 13 -18.75 10.23 10.94
N PHE A 14 -18.85 11.30 11.73
CA PHE A 14 -18.47 12.65 11.31
C PHE A 14 -16.98 12.74 10.99
N VAL A 15 -16.10 12.16 11.83
CA VAL A 15 -14.66 12.11 11.58
C VAL A 15 -14.36 11.33 10.29
N VAL A 16 -15.00 10.17 10.07
CA VAL A 16 -14.83 9.38 8.84
C VAL A 16 -15.28 10.16 7.60
N LEU A 17 -16.41 10.87 7.67
CA LEU A 17 -16.93 11.71 6.60
C LEU A 17 -16.01 12.89 6.25
N GLN A 18 -15.32 13.46 7.23
CA GLN A 18 -14.37 14.57 6.99
C GLN A 18 -13.07 14.08 6.34
N ILE A 19 -12.62 12.86 6.65
CA ILE A 19 -11.38 12.30 6.11
C ILE A 19 -11.56 11.82 4.64
N PHE A 20 -12.79 11.43 4.27
CA PHE A 20 -13.07 10.81 2.98
C PHE A 20 -12.73 11.67 1.73
N PRO A 21 -13.07 12.98 1.66
CA PRO A 21 -12.75 13.80 0.49
C PRO A 21 -11.24 14.02 0.32
N GLN A 22 -10.53 14.20 1.43
CA GLN A 22 -9.08 14.41 1.43
C GLN A 22 -8.34 13.13 1.00
N LEU A 23 -8.83 11.97 1.46
CA LEU A 23 -8.36 10.68 0.99
C LEU A 23 -8.56 10.56 -0.53
N ASN A 24 -9.75 10.82 -1.06
CA ASN A 24 -10.03 10.64 -2.49
C ASN A 24 -9.10 11.45 -3.39
N LEU A 25 -8.84 12.72 -3.09
CA LEU A 25 -7.97 13.54 -3.91
C LEU A 25 -6.52 13.02 -3.91
N CYS A 26 -6.00 12.69 -2.72
CA CYS A 26 -4.66 12.15 -2.58
C CYS A 26 -4.52 10.78 -3.27
N TRP A 27 -5.55 9.93 -3.19
CA TRP A 27 -5.56 8.62 -3.83
C TRP A 27 -5.66 8.70 -5.35
N LEU A 28 -6.31 9.73 -5.91
CA LEU A 28 -6.28 9.97 -7.36
C LEU A 28 -4.86 10.26 -7.86
N VAL A 29 -4.04 10.97 -7.09
CA VAL A 29 -2.63 11.19 -7.41
C VAL A 29 -1.87 9.87 -7.39
N VAL A 30 -2.12 9.02 -6.39
CA VAL A 30 -1.49 7.68 -6.32
C VAL A 30 -1.91 6.80 -7.51
N GLU A 31 -3.18 6.83 -7.92
CA GLU A 31 -3.64 6.13 -9.12
C GLU A 31 -2.90 6.60 -10.38
N HIS A 32 -2.74 7.92 -10.53
CA HIS A 32 -1.98 8.48 -11.63
C HIS A 32 -0.52 8.02 -11.60
N LEU A 33 0.13 8.01 -10.44
CA LEU A 33 1.49 7.50 -10.27
C LEU A 33 1.58 6.00 -10.62
N ILE A 34 0.62 5.18 -10.19
CA ILE A 34 0.59 3.74 -10.54
C ILE A 34 0.56 3.54 -12.05
N ILE A 35 -0.29 4.30 -12.76
CA ILE A 35 -0.41 4.24 -14.22
C ILE A 35 0.89 4.69 -14.88
N GLU A 36 1.44 5.83 -14.46
CA GLU A 36 2.68 6.39 -14.99
C GLU A 36 3.88 5.47 -14.78
N PHE A 37 4.04 4.88 -13.59
CA PHE A 37 5.07 3.86 -13.33
C PHE A 37 4.85 2.61 -14.21
N GLY A 38 3.59 2.20 -14.43
CA GLY A 38 3.27 1.09 -15.33
C GLY A 38 3.67 1.37 -16.78
N ILE A 39 3.37 2.56 -17.30
CA ILE A 39 3.75 2.99 -18.65
C ILE A 39 5.28 3.09 -18.76
N LEU A 40 5.94 3.65 -17.75
CA LEU A 40 7.40 3.77 -17.70
C LEU A 40 8.05 2.39 -17.75
N LYS A 41 7.55 1.44 -16.96
CA LYS A 41 8.00 0.05 -16.93
C LYS A 41 7.87 -0.61 -18.31
N GLU A 42 6.73 -0.46 -18.97
CA GLU A 42 6.51 -1.09 -20.29
C GLU A 42 7.48 -0.54 -21.34
N LYS A 43 7.61 0.80 -21.42
CA LYS A 43 8.57 1.46 -22.32
C LYS A 43 10.01 1.08 -22.02
N TYR A 44 10.34 0.91 -20.75
CA TYR A 44 11.65 0.46 -20.33
C TYR A 44 11.93 -0.96 -20.85
N ARG A 45 10.99 -1.87 -20.66
CA ARG A 45 11.06 -3.27 -21.12
C ARG A 45 11.14 -3.40 -22.65
N GLU A 46 10.46 -2.53 -23.39
CA GLU A 46 10.60 -2.46 -24.86
C GLU A 46 12.05 -2.17 -25.28
N VAL A 47 12.69 -1.19 -24.63
CA VAL A 47 14.10 -0.83 -24.90
C VAL A 47 15.06 -1.94 -24.46
N LEU A 48 14.74 -2.68 -23.40
CA LEU A 48 15.51 -3.86 -23.01
C LEU A 48 15.42 -4.98 -24.05
N ASN A 49 14.21 -5.36 -24.46
CA ASN A 49 14.00 -6.51 -25.33
C ASN A 49 14.51 -6.31 -26.76
N ALA A 50 14.60 -5.06 -27.22
CA ALA A 50 15.22 -4.70 -28.49
C ALA A 50 16.70 -5.15 -28.58
N GLU A 51 17.37 -5.41 -27.45
CA GLU A 51 18.73 -5.97 -27.38
C GLU A 51 18.88 -7.35 -28.05
N SER A 52 17.80 -8.13 -28.13
CA SER A 52 17.86 -9.48 -28.72
C SER A 52 18.00 -9.49 -30.26
N SER A 53 17.70 -8.36 -30.90
CA SER A 53 17.74 -8.18 -32.35
C SER A 53 19.12 -7.64 -32.76
N LYS A 54 19.94 -8.47 -33.41
CA LYS A 54 21.37 -8.26 -33.73
C LYS A 54 21.68 -7.13 -34.74
N GLN A 55 21.22 -5.90 -34.57
CA GLN A 55 21.52 -4.82 -35.50
C GLN A 55 21.96 -3.52 -34.82
N PHE A 56 23.10 -3.01 -35.31
CA PHE A 56 23.65 -1.65 -35.19
C PHE A 56 24.55 -1.23 -34.00
N SER A 57 25.83 -1.02 -34.35
CA SER A 57 26.89 -0.35 -33.58
C SER A 57 26.66 1.14 -33.29
N ASN A 58 25.82 1.83 -34.07
CA ASN A 58 25.51 3.27 -33.86
C ASN A 58 24.32 3.47 -32.90
N GLU A 59 23.47 2.46 -32.71
CA GLU A 59 22.32 2.51 -31.81
C GLU A 59 22.73 2.32 -30.34
N TRP A 60 23.94 1.85 -30.08
CA TRP A 60 24.42 1.54 -28.73
C TRP A 60 24.60 2.78 -27.83
N MET A 61 25.12 3.87 -28.39
CA MET A 61 25.29 5.13 -27.65
C MET A 61 23.92 5.75 -27.30
N GLN A 62 23.00 5.71 -28.27
CA GLN A 62 21.62 6.14 -28.10
C GLN A 62 20.87 5.28 -27.07
N ARG A 63 21.14 3.97 -27.00
CA ARG A 63 20.56 3.07 -26.00
C ARG A 63 21.00 3.40 -24.57
N ASN A 64 22.30 3.64 -24.36
CA ASN A 64 22.81 4.00 -23.04
C ASN A 64 22.17 5.30 -22.54
N GLU A 65 22.00 6.26 -23.42
CA GLU A 65 21.29 7.50 -23.13
C GLU A 65 19.81 7.24 -22.80
N MET A 66 19.13 6.37 -23.54
CA MET A 66 17.73 6.01 -23.27
C MET A 66 17.54 5.27 -21.95
N ILE A 67 18.42 4.32 -21.60
CA ILE A 67 18.37 3.63 -20.30
C ILE A 67 18.55 4.65 -19.17
N MET A 68 19.55 5.52 -19.28
CA MET A 68 19.81 6.54 -18.27
C MET A 68 18.69 7.58 -18.18
N TYR A 69 18.07 7.93 -19.31
CA TYR A 69 16.89 8.79 -19.35
C TYR A 69 15.74 8.19 -18.54
N TYR A 70 15.43 6.90 -18.73
CA TYR A 70 14.38 6.23 -17.97
C TYR A 70 14.72 6.05 -16.48
N CYS A 71 15.98 5.76 -16.13
CA CYS A 71 16.42 5.75 -14.73
C CYS A 71 16.27 7.12 -14.06
N THR A 72 16.58 8.20 -14.79
CA THR A 72 16.41 9.57 -14.30
C THR A 72 14.94 9.88 -14.08
N LYS A 73 14.09 9.57 -15.06
CA LYS A 73 12.64 9.76 -14.96
C LYS A 73 12.01 8.93 -13.83
N HIS A 74 12.49 7.71 -13.61
CA HIS A 74 12.07 6.88 -12.47
C HIS A 74 12.44 7.54 -11.13
N ALA A 75 13.68 8.04 -11.00
CA ALA A 75 14.11 8.76 -9.80
C ALA A 75 13.30 10.03 -9.54
N GLU A 76 12.93 10.77 -10.59
CA GLU A 76 12.03 11.93 -10.49
C GLU A 76 10.64 11.51 -9.98
N MET A 77 10.08 10.41 -10.51
CA MET A 77 8.79 9.88 -10.04
C MET A 77 8.85 9.40 -8.59
N CYS A 78 9.96 8.78 -8.16
CA CYS A 78 10.17 8.44 -6.75
C CYS A 78 10.23 9.69 -5.87
N SER A 79 10.88 10.77 -6.32
CA SER A 79 10.89 12.05 -5.59
C SER A 79 9.48 12.65 -5.46
N LEU A 80 8.68 12.60 -6.52
CA LEU A 80 7.29 13.05 -6.49
C LEU A 80 6.44 12.17 -5.55
N LEU A 81 6.71 10.88 -5.53
CA LEU A 81 6.07 9.95 -4.61
C LEU A 81 6.41 10.29 -3.15
N ASP A 82 7.68 10.57 -2.83
CA ASP A 82 8.10 10.94 -1.48
C ASP A 82 7.46 12.26 -1.00
N GLU A 83 7.29 13.23 -1.90
CA GLU A 83 6.56 14.46 -1.60
C GLU A 83 5.07 14.22 -1.38
N THR A 84 4.48 13.35 -2.20
CA THR A 84 3.07 12.95 -2.11
C THR A 84 2.80 12.10 -0.86
N ASP A 85 3.76 11.28 -0.43
CA ASP A 85 3.60 10.38 0.70
C ASP A 85 3.41 11.14 2.01
N LYS A 86 4.07 12.30 2.21
CA LYS A 86 3.96 13.10 3.44
C LYS A 86 2.52 13.37 3.91
N PRO A 87 1.62 13.95 3.09
CA PRO A 87 0.21 14.12 3.48
C PRO A 87 -0.57 12.79 3.54
N LEU A 88 -0.21 11.79 2.72
CA LEU A 88 -0.87 10.49 2.75
C LEU A 88 -0.53 9.66 4.00
N GLN A 89 0.66 9.83 4.58
CA GLN A 89 1.12 9.02 5.71
C GLN A 89 0.16 9.07 6.89
N HIS A 90 -0.26 10.27 7.27
CA HIS A 90 -1.18 10.47 8.39
C HIS A 90 -2.57 9.91 8.10
N ASN A 91 -3.08 10.17 6.90
CA ASN A 91 -4.40 9.71 6.47
C ASN A 91 -4.48 8.18 6.35
N THR A 92 -3.45 7.58 5.78
CA THR A 92 -3.31 6.11 5.66
C THR A 92 -3.17 5.45 7.02
N SER A 93 -2.39 6.04 7.93
CA SER A 93 -2.26 5.55 9.31
C SER A 93 -3.58 5.61 10.07
N SER A 94 -4.28 6.74 10.01
CA SER A 94 -5.60 6.90 10.62
C SER A 94 -6.61 5.89 10.05
N LEU A 95 -6.64 5.71 8.72
CA LEU A 95 -7.51 4.75 8.06
C LEU A 95 -7.26 3.31 8.54
N ILE A 96 -6.00 2.87 8.55
CA ILE A 96 -5.62 1.51 8.97
C ILE A 96 -5.92 1.30 10.46
N LEU A 97 -5.61 2.27 11.32
CA LEU A 97 -5.89 2.18 12.75
C LEU A 97 -7.40 2.07 13.02
N ASN A 98 -8.20 2.92 12.38
CA ASN A 98 -9.65 2.88 12.52
C ASN A 98 -10.24 1.58 11.95
N MET A 99 -9.69 1.03 10.87
CA MET A 99 -10.06 -0.28 10.35
C MET A 99 -9.80 -1.36 11.40
N ILE A 100 -8.61 -1.40 12.00
CA ILE A 100 -8.25 -2.41 13.01
C ILE A 100 -9.19 -2.31 14.21
N LEU A 101 -9.38 -1.12 14.77
CA LEU A 101 -10.27 -0.91 15.92
C LEU A 101 -11.73 -1.25 15.59
N GLY A 102 -12.18 -0.87 14.38
CA GLY A 102 -13.52 -1.19 13.90
C GLY A 102 -13.75 -2.70 13.77
N LEU A 103 -12.81 -3.43 13.17
CA LEU A 103 -12.87 -4.89 13.06
C LEU A 103 -12.79 -5.57 14.43
N CYS A 104 -11.90 -5.11 15.32
CA CYS A 104 -11.80 -5.67 16.67
C CYS A 104 -13.11 -5.51 17.46
N THR A 105 -13.75 -4.34 17.35
CA THR A 105 -15.05 -4.04 17.97
C THR A 105 -16.15 -4.90 17.35
N LEU A 106 -16.17 -5.04 16.02
CA LEU A 106 -17.13 -5.87 15.30
C LEU A 106 -17.07 -7.34 15.77
N PHE A 107 -15.87 -7.92 15.80
CA PHE A 107 -15.69 -9.31 16.25
C PHE A 107 -16.04 -9.50 17.72
N TYR A 108 -15.63 -8.57 18.58
CA TYR A 108 -15.98 -8.63 20.00
C TYR A 108 -17.49 -8.55 20.22
N GLY A 109 -18.17 -7.64 19.53
CA GLY A 109 -19.63 -7.47 19.59
C GLY A 109 -20.36 -8.72 19.09
N PHE A 110 -19.88 -9.32 17.99
CA PHE A 110 -20.43 -10.56 17.44
C PHE A 110 -20.26 -11.75 18.39
N VAL A 111 -19.12 -11.87 19.08
CA VAL A 111 -18.83 -13.01 19.96
C VAL A 111 -19.63 -12.95 21.26
N ASN A 112 -19.87 -11.75 21.80
CA ASN A 112 -20.54 -11.55 23.09
C ASN A 112 -22.04 -11.26 22.99
N ASP A 113 -22.64 -11.35 21.80
CA ASP A 113 -24.08 -11.11 21.56
C ASP A 113 -24.57 -9.77 22.15
N PHE A 114 -23.70 -8.75 22.20
CA PHE A 114 -23.91 -7.51 22.97
C PHE A 114 -24.83 -6.49 22.28
N LEU A 115 -25.28 -6.76 21.05
CA LEU A 115 -25.90 -5.75 20.17
C LEU A 115 -27.38 -6.05 19.91
N GLU A 116 -28.25 -5.09 20.24
CA GLU A 116 -29.65 -5.10 19.80
C GLU A 116 -29.76 -4.84 18.29
N ASN A 117 -30.87 -5.27 17.66
CA ASN A 117 -31.04 -5.32 16.19
C ASN A 117 -30.70 -4.02 15.43
N ILE A 118 -30.97 -2.83 15.99
CA ILE A 118 -30.71 -1.55 15.32
C ILE A 118 -29.25 -1.11 15.49
N GLU A 119 -28.66 -1.34 16.66
CA GLU A 119 -27.24 -1.03 16.91
C GLU A 119 -26.33 -1.96 16.10
N LEU A 120 -26.74 -3.21 15.92
CA LEU A 120 -26.09 -4.18 15.06
C LEU A 120 -25.89 -3.66 13.63
N LEU A 121 -26.89 -2.96 13.06
CA LEU A 121 -26.79 -2.44 11.70
C LEU A 121 -25.66 -1.41 11.57
N PHE A 122 -25.59 -0.42 12.46
CA PHE A 122 -24.55 0.61 12.42
C PHE A 122 -23.17 0.04 12.76
N VAL A 123 -23.11 -0.84 13.77
CA VAL A 123 -21.85 -1.48 14.21
C VAL A 123 -21.29 -2.41 13.16
N CYS A 124 -22.12 -3.05 12.34
CA CYS A 124 -21.65 -3.90 11.25
C CYS A 124 -21.29 -3.11 9.99
N VAL A 125 -22.15 -2.19 9.54
CA VAL A 125 -21.99 -1.54 8.24
C VAL A 125 -20.75 -0.65 8.18
N LEU A 126 -20.50 0.16 9.21
CA LEU A 126 -19.42 1.15 9.16
C LEU A 126 -18.01 0.53 9.15
N PRO A 127 -17.68 -0.43 10.03
CA PRO A 127 -16.39 -1.13 9.97
C PRO A 127 -16.19 -1.92 8.68
N ILE A 128 -17.25 -2.49 8.09
CA ILE A 128 -17.17 -3.19 6.81
C ILE A 128 -16.79 -2.20 5.70
N ILE A 129 -17.48 -1.07 5.59
CA ILE A 129 -17.16 -0.02 4.61
C ILE A 129 -15.71 0.45 4.79
N LEU A 130 -15.30 0.72 6.03
CA LEU A 130 -13.95 1.17 6.34
C LEU A 130 -12.89 0.12 5.95
N SER A 131 -13.19 -1.16 6.18
CA SER A 131 -12.32 -2.27 5.80
C SER A 131 -12.21 -2.44 4.29
N LEU A 132 -13.28 -2.20 3.54
CA LEU A 132 -13.24 -2.21 2.07
C LEU A 132 -12.37 -1.06 1.54
N ILE A 133 -12.53 0.14 2.09
CA ILE A 133 -11.71 1.31 1.72
C ILE A 133 -10.23 1.06 2.07
N ALA A 134 -9.94 0.60 3.28
CA ALA A 134 -8.58 0.28 3.70
C ALA A 134 -7.99 -0.86 2.87
N GLY A 135 -8.76 -1.90 2.56
CA GLY A 135 -8.33 -2.99 1.67
C GLY A 135 -7.99 -2.50 0.26
N TRP A 136 -8.79 -1.59 -0.30
CA TRP A 136 -8.49 -0.93 -1.57
C TRP A 136 -7.18 -0.15 -1.53
N VAL A 137 -7.00 0.67 -0.49
CA VAL A 137 -5.78 1.45 -0.23
C VAL A 137 -4.55 0.55 -0.12
N LEU A 138 -4.63 -0.52 0.66
CA LEU A 138 -3.56 -1.49 0.82
C LEU A 138 -3.22 -2.19 -0.50
N TYR A 139 -4.23 -2.59 -1.27
CA TYR A 139 -4.04 -3.19 -2.60
C TYR A 139 -3.31 -2.26 -3.56
N ARG A 140 -3.72 -0.99 -3.62
CA ARG A 140 -3.08 0.01 -4.47
C ARG A 140 -1.67 0.36 -4.02
N GLY A 141 -1.44 0.50 -2.71
CA GLY A 141 -0.10 0.68 -2.14
C GLY A 141 0.83 -0.49 -2.49
N MET A 142 0.35 -1.73 -2.39
CA MET A 142 1.13 -2.91 -2.81
C MET A 142 1.47 -2.88 -4.29
N LYS A 143 0.48 -2.59 -5.16
CA LYS A 143 0.68 -2.54 -6.61
C LYS A 143 1.69 -1.46 -7.01
N LEU A 144 1.62 -0.29 -6.36
CA LEU A 144 2.60 0.77 -6.55
C LEU A 144 4.01 0.30 -6.16
N HIS A 145 4.14 -0.31 -4.98
CA HIS A 145 5.42 -0.82 -4.49
C HIS A 145 6.04 -1.86 -5.45
N GLN A 146 5.21 -2.77 -5.98
CA GLN A 146 5.62 -3.73 -7.02
C GLN A 146 6.09 -3.02 -8.28
N ASN A 147 5.29 -2.10 -8.84
CA ASN A 147 5.67 -1.37 -10.06
C ASN A 147 7.00 -0.62 -9.92
N ILE A 148 7.31 -0.09 -8.74
CA ILE A 148 8.59 0.59 -8.47
C ILE A 148 9.77 -0.41 -8.51
N HIS A 149 9.60 -1.58 -7.89
CA HIS A 149 10.68 -2.56 -7.72
C HIS A 149 10.82 -3.54 -8.89
N ASP A 150 9.79 -3.75 -9.71
CA ASP A 150 9.86 -4.68 -10.84
C ASP A 150 10.95 -4.28 -11.86
N ILE A 151 11.21 -2.97 -12.02
CA ILE A 151 12.28 -2.46 -12.90
C ILE A 151 13.67 -2.87 -12.39
N VAL A 152 13.84 -3.03 -11.07
CA VAL A 152 15.10 -3.44 -10.45
C VAL A 152 15.46 -4.86 -10.86
N GLU A 153 14.49 -5.77 -10.86
CA GLU A 153 14.70 -7.16 -11.29
C GLU A 153 15.10 -7.23 -12.78
N ASP A 154 14.39 -6.48 -13.64
CA ASP A 154 14.68 -6.38 -15.07
C ASP A 154 16.09 -5.80 -15.31
N LEU A 155 16.51 -4.84 -14.49
CA LEU A 155 17.84 -4.24 -14.53
C LEU A 155 18.97 -5.19 -14.09
N TYR A 156 18.75 -5.98 -13.04
CA TYR A 156 19.72 -6.98 -12.61
C TYR A 156 19.88 -8.11 -13.63
N ALA A 157 18.83 -8.41 -14.39
CA ALA A 157 18.87 -9.39 -15.48
C ALA A 157 19.63 -8.90 -16.73
N MET A 158 19.88 -7.59 -16.86
CA MET A 158 20.59 -7.02 -18.00
C MET A 158 22.08 -7.43 -18.01
N ASN A 159 22.60 -7.75 -19.20
CA ASN A 159 24.03 -8.02 -19.37
C ASN A 159 24.87 -6.73 -19.42
N PHE A 160 25.48 -6.36 -18.30
CA PHE A 160 26.30 -5.15 -18.19
C PHE A 160 27.56 -5.13 -19.09
N LYS A 161 27.94 -6.24 -19.75
CA LYS A 161 29.17 -6.34 -20.56
C LYS A 161 29.21 -5.33 -21.70
N GLY A 162 28.05 -4.92 -22.21
CA GLY A 162 27.90 -3.89 -23.22
C GLY A 162 27.42 -2.56 -22.64
N LEU A 163 27.87 -2.13 -21.46
CA LEU A 163 27.63 -0.76 -20.96
C LEU A 163 28.96 -0.04 -20.80
N SER A 164 28.98 1.27 -21.06
CA SER A 164 30.16 2.09 -20.74
C SER A 164 30.44 2.03 -19.23
N THR A 165 31.70 2.18 -18.82
CA THR A 165 32.08 2.17 -17.40
C THR A 165 31.31 3.23 -16.60
N GLU A 166 31.11 4.41 -17.19
CA GLU A 166 30.35 5.50 -16.58
C GLU A 166 28.86 5.13 -16.41
N THR A 167 28.23 4.59 -17.46
CA THR A 167 26.83 4.15 -17.41
C THR A 167 26.64 3.04 -16.38
N ARG A 168 27.57 2.08 -16.33
CA ARG A 168 27.54 1.00 -15.33
C ARG A 168 27.61 1.56 -13.91
N MET A 169 28.51 2.51 -13.65
CA MET A 169 28.62 3.14 -12.34
C MET A 169 27.33 3.88 -11.95
N LYS A 170 26.76 4.70 -12.85
CA LYS A 170 25.50 5.42 -12.59
C LYS A 170 24.34 4.45 -12.32
N LEU A 171 24.28 3.35 -13.08
CA LEU A 171 23.25 2.35 -12.93
C LEU A 171 23.38 1.57 -11.61
N THR A 172 24.60 1.23 -11.20
CA THR A 172 24.85 0.62 -9.88
C THR A 172 24.42 1.55 -8.76
N LEU A 173 24.73 2.86 -8.84
CA LEU A 173 24.28 3.83 -7.83
C LEU A 173 22.77 3.98 -7.79
N PHE A 174 22.12 3.93 -8.95
CA PHE A 174 20.65 3.94 -9.04
C PHE A 174 20.03 2.71 -8.37
N LEU A 175 20.54 1.51 -8.67
CA LEU A 175 20.08 0.26 -8.07
C LEU A 175 20.32 0.24 -6.55
N ASP A 176 21.48 0.71 -6.10
CA ASP A 176 21.79 0.84 -4.68
C ASP A 176 20.78 1.75 -3.99
N ARG A 177 20.55 2.95 -4.53
CA ARG A 177 19.56 3.90 -4.00
C ARG A 177 18.15 3.30 -3.90
N LEU A 178 17.71 2.56 -4.92
CA LEU A 178 16.39 1.92 -4.92
C LEU A 178 16.26 0.82 -3.88
N ASN A 179 17.33 0.06 -3.63
CA ASN A 179 17.31 -0.99 -2.62
C ASN A 179 17.42 -0.46 -1.18
N THR A 180 18.16 0.64 -0.98
CA THR A 180 18.37 1.21 0.36
C THR A 180 17.22 2.09 0.81
N THR A 181 16.53 2.75 -0.13
CA THR A 181 15.50 3.74 0.19
C THR A 181 14.12 3.09 0.09
N PRO A 182 13.37 2.96 1.19
CA PRO A 182 12.06 2.36 1.17
C PRO A 182 11.10 3.22 0.34
N SER A 183 10.85 2.80 -0.91
CA SER A 183 10.02 3.53 -1.87
C SER A 183 8.60 2.98 -1.87
N GLY A 184 7.62 3.83 -1.60
CA GLY A 184 6.20 3.47 -1.54
C GLY A 184 5.41 4.38 -0.61
N ILE A 185 4.13 4.03 -0.38
CA ILE A 185 3.30 4.74 0.60
C ILE A 185 3.61 4.26 2.00
N SER A 186 4.00 5.17 2.88
CA SER A 186 4.30 4.90 4.28
C SER A 186 3.04 5.04 5.14
N VAL A 187 2.93 4.19 6.16
CA VAL A 187 1.86 4.22 7.15
C VAL A 187 2.39 4.96 8.38
N GLY A 188 2.14 6.26 8.45
CA GLY A 188 2.52 7.10 9.61
C GLY A 188 4.03 7.14 9.89
N GLY A 189 4.87 6.86 8.91
CA GLY A 189 6.33 6.79 9.09
C GLY A 189 6.85 5.48 9.70
N PHE A 190 5.97 4.53 10.05
CA PHE A 190 6.37 3.29 10.71
C PHE A 190 6.83 2.20 9.73
N PHE A 191 6.09 2.02 8.63
CA PHE A 191 6.39 1.02 7.61
C PHE A 191 5.79 1.39 6.26
N VAL A 192 6.38 0.89 5.18
CA VAL A 192 5.85 1.03 3.81
C VAL A 192 4.85 -0.09 3.51
N ILE A 193 3.78 0.24 2.78
CA ILE A 193 2.82 -0.75 2.29
C ILE A 193 3.50 -1.63 1.24
N LYS A 194 3.82 -2.86 1.65
CA LYS A 194 4.36 -3.93 0.81
C LYS A 194 3.61 -5.23 1.10
N PRO A 195 3.70 -6.26 0.24
CA PRO A 195 2.96 -7.50 0.42
C PRO A 195 3.11 -8.14 1.81
N SER A 196 4.31 -8.10 2.39
CA SER A 196 4.56 -8.62 3.75
C SER A 196 3.90 -7.80 4.86
N SER A 197 3.81 -6.47 4.72
CA SER A 197 3.09 -5.61 5.67
C SER A 197 1.60 -5.95 5.69
N VAL A 198 0.99 -6.12 4.51
CA VAL A 198 -0.43 -6.49 4.38
C VAL A 198 -0.69 -7.86 5.00
N LEU A 199 0.16 -8.84 4.70
CA LEU A 199 0.06 -10.18 5.30
C LEU A 199 0.16 -10.13 6.83
N THR A 200 1.02 -9.28 7.37
CA THR A 200 1.18 -9.09 8.83
C THR A 200 -0.08 -8.52 9.47
N ILE A 201 -0.72 -7.53 8.84
CA ILE A 201 -1.98 -6.93 9.32
C ILE A 201 -3.08 -7.99 9.35
N PHE A 202 -3.25 -8.74 8.25
CA PHE A 202 -4.25 -9.82 8.19
C PHE A 202 -3.97 -10.93 9.20
N GLY A 203 -2.72 -11.35 9.35
CA GLY A 203 -2.31 -12.35 10.33
C GLY A 203 -2.63 -11.92 11.76
N SER A 204 -2.36 -10.65 12.09
CA SER A 204 -2.64 -10.09 13.42
C SER A 204 -4.14 -10.05 13.72
N LEU A 205 -4.96 -9.63 12.75
CA LEU A 205 -6.43 -9.65 12.87
C LEU A 205 -6.95 -11.07 13.04
N PHE A 206 -6.43 -12.03 12.28
CA PHE A 206 -6.82 -13.43 12.39
C PHE A 206 -6.48 -14.01 13.78
N THR A 207 -5.27 -13.73 14.29
CA THR A 207 -4.89 -14.12 15.65
C THR A 207 -5.81 -13.50 16.70
N TYR A 208 -6.17 -12.22 16.56
CA TYR A 208 -7.12 -11.58 17.46
C TYR A 208 -8.47 -12.31 17.48
N VAL A 209 -9.03 -12.64 16.30
CA VAL A 209 -10.29 -13.39 16.21
C VAL A 209 -10.20 -14.72 16.94
N ILE A 210 -9.12 -15.48 16.74
CA ILE A 210 -8.92 -16.76 17.44
C ILE A 210 -8.90 -16.56 18.95
N VAL A 211 -8.16 -15.57 19.45
CA VAL A 211 -8.07 -15.29 20.89
C VAL A 211 -9.43 -14.93 21.46
N VAL A 212 -10.18 -14.05 20.79
CA VAL A 212 -11.52 -13.66 21.24
C VAL A 212 -12.46 -14.87 21.31
N LEU A 213 -12.44 -15.75 20.30
CA LEU A 213 -13.23 -16.98 20.30
C LEU A 213 -12.85 -17.92 21.43
N GLN A 214 -11.55 -18.09 21.71
CA GLN A 214 -11.06 -18.92 22.82
C GLN A 214 -11.42 -18.37 24.19
N THR A 215 -11.47 -17.04 24.33
CA THR A 215 -11.84 -16.38 25.59
C THR A 215 -13.34 -16.34 25.86
N LYS A 216 -14.19 -16.74 24.89
CA LYS A 216 -15.63 -16.90 25.13
C LYS A 216 -15.82 -18.00 26.17
N ARG A 217 -16.08 -17.61 27.42
CA ARG A 217 -16.40 -18.56 28.50
C ARG A 217 -17.60 -19.41 28.04
N PRO A 218 -17.56 -20.75 28.23
CA PRO A 218 -18.77 -21.54 28.10
C PRO A 218 -19.79 -20.99 29.10
N ALA A 219 -20.97 -20.62 28.62
CA ALA A 219 -22.08 -20.22 29.48
C ALA A 219 -22.26 -21.33 30.52
N ASP A 220 -22.15 -20.97 31.80
CA ASP A 220 -22.15 -21.91 32.91
C ASP A 220 -23.32 -22.89 32.77
N SER A 221 -22.98 -24.17 32.58
CA SER A 221 -23.87 -25.30 32.76
C SER A 221 -24.14 -25.50 34.26
N SER A 222 -24.63 -24.46 34.94
CA SER A 222 -25.06 -24.50 36.33
C SER A 222 -26.58 -24.32 36.41
N SER A 223 -27.30 -25.25 35.79
CA SER A 223 -28.64 -25.63 36.23
C SER A 223 -28.57 -27.09 36.66
N SER A 224 -28.04 -27.30 37.86
CA SER A 224 -28.24 -28.51 38.68
C SER A 224 -29.10 -28.12 39.86
#